data_AF-A0A2V8RU23-F1
#
_entry.id   AF-A0A2V8RU23-F1
#
_cell.length_a   1.000
_cell.length_b   1.000
_cell.length_c   1.000
_cell.angle_alpha   90.00
_cell.angle_beta   90.00
_cell.angle_gamma   90.00
#
_symmetry.space_group_name_H-M   'P 1'
#
loop_
_entity.id
_entity.type
_entity.pdbx_description
1 polymer ?
#
loop_
_entity_poly.entity_id
_entity_poly.type
_entity_poly.pdbx_seq_one_letter_code
_entity_poly.pdbx_strand_id
1 'polypeptide(L)'
;MARGWESKSVEDQQQAAEERARQRESAPQDDSLQARARRERLESLRLSRARTLDQLEHATKRAHREMLQRTLRALETEIDALQIGGD
;
A
#
# COMPACT_ATOMS: atom_id res chain seq x y z
N MET A 1 10.81 57.64 -10.42
CA MET A 1 11.77 56.63 -9.93
C MET A 1 11.01 55.57 -9.15
N ALA A 2 11.56 54.36 -9.12
CA ALA A 2 11.13 53.19 -8.34
C ALA A 2 10.13 52.21 -9.01
N ARG A 3 10.73 51.37 -9.87
CA ARG A 3 10.65 49.89 -9.84
C ARG A 3 9.34 49.26 -10.31
N GLY A 4 9.22 49.13 -11.64
CA GLY A 4 8.54 47.95 -12.20
C GLY A 4 9.36 46.71 -11.86
N TRP A 5 8.79 45.75 -11.17
CA TRP A 5 9.41 44.45 -10.83
C TRP A 5 8.33 43.40 -10.48
N GLU A 6 7.19 43.38 -11.19
CA GLU A 6 6.10 42.41 -10.89
C GLU A 6 5.46 41.79 -12.15
N SER A 7 6.19 41.66 -13.26
CA SER A 7 5.60 41.05 -14.47
C SER A 7 6.52 40.10 -15.24
N LYS A 8 7.54 39.51 -14.60
CA LYS A 8 8.43 38.54 -15.26
C LYS A 8 8.73 37.30 -14.41
N SER A 9 7.73 36.78 -13.68
CA SER A 9 7.91 35.55 -12.89
C SER A 9 6.71 34.59 -12.88
N VAL A 10 5.67 34.85 -13.69
CA VAL A 10 4.48 33.99 -13.74
C VAL A 10 4.53 33.00 -14.91
N GLU A 11 5.24 33.31 -16.00
CA GLU A 11 5.38 32.39 -17.15
C GLU A 11 6.32 31.20 -16.87
N ASP A 12 7.39 31.39 -16.09
CA ASP A 12 8.31 30.32 -15.70
C ASP A 12 7.66 29.26 -14.79
N GLN A 13 6.69 29.66 -13.97
CA GLN A 13 5.97 28.73 -13.10
C GLN A 13 5.04 27.81 -13.88
N GLN A 14 4.51 28.26 -15.02
CA GLN A 14 3.60 27.47 -15.85
C GLN A 14 4.37 26.38 -16.61
N GLN A 15 5.53 26.72 -17.18
CA GLN A 15 6.41 25.77 -17.90
C GLN A 15 6.92 24.65 -16.98
N ALA A 16 7.36 25.00 -15.77
CA ALA A 16 7.82 23.99 -14.78
C ALA A 16 6.68 23.08 -14.28
N ALA A 17 5.44 23.57 -14.27
CA ALA A 17 4.27 22.75 -13.91
C ALA A 17 3.90 21.77 -15.04
N GLU A 18 3.98 22.21 -16.30
CA GLU A 18 3.73 21.34 -17.47
C GLU A 18 4.82 20.27 -17.64
N GLU A 19 6.09 20.57 -17.38
CA GLU A 19 7.15 19.55 -17.41
C GLU A 19 6.99 18.51 -16.30
N ARG A 20 6.60 18.92 -15.08
CA ARG A 20 6.29 17.97 -14.00
C ARG A 20 5.05 17.12 -14.29
N ALA A 21 4.07 17.66 -15.00
CA ALA A 21 2.89 16.91 -15.43
C ALA A 21 3.27 15.85 -16.47
N ARG A 22 4.06 16.21 -17.50
CA ARG A 22 4.55 15.27 -18.53
C ARG A 22 5.49 14.20 -17.96
N GLN A 23 6.32 14.55 -16.97
CA GLN A 23 7.17 13.57 -16.27
C GLN A 23 6.36 12.60 -15.40
N ARG A 24 5.18 13.02 -14.89
CA ARG A 24 4.26 12.14 -14.13
C ARG A 24 3.42 11.24 -15.03
N GLU A 25 3.08 11.67 -16.24
CA GLU A 25 2.44 10.81 -17.26
C GLU A 25 3.35 9.68 -17.76
N SER A 26 4.65 9.78 -17.52
CA SER A 26 5.64 8.77 -17.94
C SER A 26 5.91 7.68 -16.88
N ALA A 27 5.32 7.79 -15.68
CA ALA A 27 5.34 6.72 -14.69
C ALA A 27 4.05 5.90 -14.83
N PRO A 28 4.11 4.56 -14.89
CA PRO A 28 2.91 3.73 -15.00
C PRO A 28 2.05 3.94 -13.75
N GLN A 29 1.00 4.75 -13.86
CA GLN A 29 -0.02 4.91 -12.80
C GLN A 29 -0.60 3.55 -12.40
N ASP A 30 -0.61 2.58 -13.32
CA ASP A 30 -1.05 1.21 -13.09
C ASP A 30 -0.24 0.47 -12.02
N ASP A 31 1.09 0.61 -12.02
CA ASP A 31 1.96 0.00 -11.01
C ASP A 31 1.68 0.58 -9.61
N SER A 32 1.31 1.85 -9.53
CA SER A 32 0.96 2.50 -8.25
C SER A 32 -0.37 1.98 -7.67
N LEU A 33 -1.35 1.69 -8.52
CA LEU A 33 -2.64 1.13 -8.11
C LEU A 33 -2.51 -0.33 -7.70
N GLN A 34 -1.76 -1.13 -8.47
CA GLN A 34 -1.49 -2.53 -8.14
C GLN A 34 -0.68 -2.65 -6.84
N ALA A 35 0.35 -1.83 -6.66
CA ALA A 35 1.14 -1.78 -5.44
C ALA A 35 0.29 -1.38 -4.23
N ARG A 36 -0.62 -0.40 -4.40
CA ARG A 36 -1.56 -0.01 -3.34
C ARG A 36 -2.52 -1.13 -2.97
N ALA A 37 -3.14 -1.78 -3.95
CA ALA A 37 -4.05 -2.91 -3.71
C ALA A 37 -3.34 -4.07 -3.01
N ARG A 38 -2.09 -4.37 -3.39
CA ARG A 38 -1.26 -5.37 -2.68
C ARG A 38 -1.01 -5.00 -1.23
N ARG A 39 -0.66 -3.74 -0.94
CA ARG A 39 -0.46 -3.25 0.43
C ARG A 39 -1.74 -3.35 1.26
N GLU A 40 -2.88 -2.90 0.71
CA GLU A 40 -4.17 -2.98 1.40
C GLU A 40 -4.57 -4.43 1.71
N ARG A 41 -4.32 -5.35 0.77
CA ARG A 41 -4.54 -6.79 0.98
C ARG A 41 -3.62 -7.37 2.05
N LEU A 42 -2.34 -7.01 2.04
CA LEU A 42 -1.37 -7.44 3.03
C LEU A 42 -1.75 -6.97 4.44
N GLU A 43 -2.15 -5.71 4.60
CA GLU A 43 -2.62 -5.18 5.89
C GLU A 43 -3.87 -5.90 6.38
N SER A 44 -4.82 -6.19 5.48
CA SER A 44 -6.02 -6.96 5.81
C SER A 44 -5.69 -8.38 6.30
N LEU A 45 -4.75 -9.06 5.64
CA LEU A 45 -4.29 -10.39 6.04
C LEU A 45 -3.54 -10.36 7.38
N ARG A 46 -2.69 -9.35 7.61
CA ARG A 46 -1.99 -9.15 8.90
C ARG A 46 -2.98 -8.94 10.04
N LEU A 47 -4.02 -8.14 9.83
CA LEU A 47 -5.08 -7.95 10.82
C LEU A 47 -5.83 -9.26 11.12
N SER A 48 -6.16 -10.03 10.08
CA SER A 48 -6.79 -11.35 10.24
C SER A 48 -5.90 -12.33 11.01
N ARG A 49 -4.59 -12.34 10.71
CA ARG A 49 -3.58 -13.14 11.42
C ARG A 49 -3.54 -12.79 12.90
N ALA A 50 -3.48 -11.50 13.24
CA ALA A 50 -3.47 -11.03 14.62
C ALA A 50 -4.73 -11.47 15.39
N ARG A 51 -5.92 -11.33 14.77
CA ARG A 51 -7.19 -11.80 15.37
C ARG A 51 -7.21 -13.31 15.58
N THR A 52 -6.69 -14.08 14.62
CA THR A 52 -6.65 -15.55 14.72
C THR A 52 -5.72 -15.99 15.84
N LEU A 53 -4.60 -15.30 16.04
CA LEU A 53 -3.68 -15.55 17.16
C LEU A 53 -4.36 -15.25 18.51
N ASP A 54 -5.01 -14.09 18.64
CA ASP A 54 -5.76 -13.73 19.84
C ASP A 54 -6.86 -14.77 20.16
N GLN A 55 -7.60 -15.21 19.15
CA GLN A 55 -8.60 -16.28 19.32
C GLN A 55 -7.98 -17.61 19.77
N LEU A 56 -6.75 -17.91 19.33
CA LEU A 56 -6.04 -19.14 19.67
C LEU A 56 -5.53 -19.13 21.11
N GLU A 57 -5.16 -17.95 21.63
CA GLU A 57 -4.82 -17.74 23.05
C GLU A 57 -6.02 -18.00 23.95
N HIS A 58 -7.22 -17.55 23.56
CA HIS A 58 -8.44 -17.71 24.35
C HIS A 58 -9.18 -19.04 24.10
N ALA A 59 -8.84 -19.77 23.03
CA ALA A 59 -9.53 -21.01 22.66
C ALA A 59 -9.17 -22.18 23.60
N THR A 60 -10.17 -22.72 24.29
CA THR A 60 -10.03 -23.85 25.21
C THR A 60 -10.30 -25.20 24.56
N LYS A 61 -11.19 -25.25 23.57
CA LYS A 61 -11.60 -26.49 22.88
C LYS A 61 -10.55 -26.92 21.87
N ARG A 62 -10.06 -28.16 21.99
CA ARG A 62 -9.03 -28.72 21.08
C ARG A 62 -9.39 -28.60 19.60
N ALA A 63 -10.60 -29.01 19.21
CA ALA A 63 -11.04 -28.94 17.82
C ALA A 63 -11.08 -27.49 17.28
N HIS A 64 -11.45 -26.52 18.12
CA HIS A 64 -11.45 -25.11 17.76
C HIS A 64 -10.02 -24.57 17.59
N ARG A 65 -9.10 -24.94 18.49
CA ARG A 65 -7.67 -24.60 18.34
C ARG A 65 -7.07 -25.18 17.07
N GLU A 66 -7.36 -26.44 16.74
CA GLU A 66 -6.88 -27.08 15.52
C GLU A 66 -7.41 -26.37 14.26
N MET A 67 -8.66 -25.93 14.27
CA MET A 67 -9.24 -25.10 13.21
C MET A 67 -8.49 -23.76 13.09
N LEU A 68 -8.34 -23.02 14.18
CA LEU A 68 -7.63 -21.73 14.19
C LEU A 68 -6.17 -21.86 13.73
N GLN A 69 -5.48 -22.94 14.09
CA GLN A 69 -4.12 -23.23 13.61
C GLN A 69 -4.06 -23.47 12.11
N ARG A 70 -5.07 -24.13 11.53
CA ARG A 70 -5.16 -24.32 10.06
C ARG A 70 -5.40 -22.98 9.37
N THR A 71 -6.31 -22.18 9.90
CA THR A 71 -6.60 -20.83 9.40
C THR A 71 -5.35 -19.94 9.48
N LEU A 72 -4.62 -19.98 10.59
CA LEU A 72 -3.38 -19.22 10.77
C LEU A 72 -2.34 -19.56 9.70
N ARG A 73 -2.11 -20.86 9.47
CA ARG A 73 -1.17 -21.31 8.42
C ARG A 73 -1.58 -20.83 7.03
N ALA A 74 -2.87 -20.89 6.70
CA ALA A 74 -3.36 -20.40 5.42
C ALA A 74 -3.10 -18.89 5.24
N LEU A 75 -3.39 -18.09 6.28
CA LEU A 75 -3.12 -16.66 6.28
C LEU A 75 -1.62 -16.34 6.13
N GLU A 76 -0.76 -17.10 6.81
CA GLU A 76 0.70 -16.94 6.69
C GLU A 76 1.21 -17.27 5.29
N THR A 77 0.69 -18.32 4.65
CA THR A 77 1.00 -18.64 3.26
C THR A 77 0.56 -17.53 2.30
N GLU A 78 -0.64 -16.97 2.48
CA GLU A 78 -1.10 -15.85 1.64
C GLU A 78 -0.25 -14.59 1.83
N ILE A 79 0.17 -14.30 3.06
CA ILE A 79 1.05 -13.17 3.36
C ILE A 79 2.40 -13.36 2.67
N ASP A 80 3.01 -14.53 2.82
CA ASP A 80 4.29 -14.87 2.21
C ASP A 80 4.24 -14.77 0.67
N ALA A 81 3.19 -15.34 0.06
CA ALA A 81 2.98 -15.26 -1.39
C ALA A 81 2.87 -13.81 -1.89
N LEU A 82 2.21 -12.93 -1.14
CA LEU A 82 2.08 -11.51 -1.50
C LEU A 82 3.37 -10.71 -1.27
N GLN A 83 4.22 -11.14 -0.34
CA GLN A 83 5.51 -10.51 -0.07
C GLN A 83 6.57 -10.93 -1.08
N ILE A 84 6.62 -12.22 -1.44
CA ILE A 84 7.59 -12.75 -2.42
C ILE A 84 7.27 -12.28 -3.84
N GLY A 85 5.98 -12.21 -4.21
CA GLY A 85 5.56 -11.75 -5.54
C GLY A 85 5.61 -10.24 -5.75
N GLY A 86 6.34 -9.50 -4.91
CA GLY A 86 6.46 -8.03 -4.94
C GLY A 86 7.89 -7.50 -5.03
N ASP A 87 8.89 -8.38 -5.18
CA ASP A 87 10.29 -8.06 -5.50
C ASP A 87 10.52 -8.20 -7.02
#